data_AF-A0A264VTX8-F1
#
_entry.id   AF-A0A264VTX8-F1
#
_cell.length_a   1.000
_cell.length_b   1.000
_cell.length_c   1.000
_cell.angle_alpha   90.00
_cell.angle_beta   90.00
_cell.angle_gamma   90.00
#
_symmetry.space_group_name_H-M   'P 1'
#
loop_
_entity.id
_entity.type
_entity.pdbx_description
1 polymer ?
#
loop_
_entity_poly.entity_id
_entity_poly.type
_entity_poly.pdbx_seq_one_letter_code
_entity_poly.pdbx_strand_id
1 'polypeptide(L)' 'MVKAETLATQATKTAHEWLIDAKEAIDSVFGDGYATKHPELVSGFIQAAALDQAGMYLRAIAESLENN' A
#
# COMPACT_ATOMS: atom_id res chain seq x y z
N MET A 1 -5.85 9.46 22.50
CA MET A 1 -5.33 8.20 21.92
C MET A 1 -6.36 7.65 20.95
N VAL A 2 -5.97 7.33 19.72
CA VAL A 2 -6.83 6.60 18.79
C VAL A 2 -6.98 5.16 19.30
N LYS A 3 -8.19 4.60 19.28
CA LYS A 3 -8.44 3.22 19.76
C LYS A 3 -7.86 2.20 18.77
N ALA A 4 -7.35 1.08 19.27
CA ALA A 4 -6.82 0.00 18.45
C ALA A 4 -7.84 -0.53 17.42
N GLU A 5 -9.12 -0.61 17.79
CA GLU A 5 -10.22 -1.01 16.90
C GLU A 5 -10.39 -0.04 15.72
N THR A 6 -10.21 1.27 15.96
CA THR A 6 -10.25 2.30 14.92
C THR A 6 -9.07 2.14 13.97
N LEU A 7 -7.87 1.84 14.49
CA LEU A 7 -6.67 1.59 13.67
C LEU A 7 -6.80 0.31 12.84
N ALA A 8 -7.32 -0.78 13.40
CA ALA A 8 -7.54 -2.03 12.68
C ALA A 8 -8.55 -1.85 11.53
N THR A 9 -9.65 -1.14 11.80
CA THR A 9 -10.65 -0.82 10.77
C THR A 9 -10.06 0.05 9.65
N GLN A 10 -9.20 1.01 10.00
CA GLN A 10 -8.49 1.84 9.03
C GLN A 10 -7.53 1.00 8.18
N ALA A 11 -6.69 0.17 8.82
CA ALA A 11 -5.72 -0.68 8.14
C ALA A 11 -6.38 -1.61 7.12
N THR A 12 -7.53 -2.22 7.45
CA THR A 12 -8.26 -3.06 6.50
C THR A 12 -8.81 -2.26 5.31
N LYS A 13 -9.27 -1.03 5.52
CA LYS A 13 -9.76 -0.16 4.43
C LYS A 13 -8.62 0.23 3.49
N THR A 14 -7.49 0.67 4.03
CA THR A 14 -6.29 0.98 3.24
C THR A 14 -5.82 -0.22 2.44
N ALA A 15 -5.74 -1.39 3.07
CA ALA A 15 -5.34 -2.62 2.37
C ALA A 15 -6.31 -3.01 1.24
N HIS A 16 -7.62 -2.75 1.42
CA HIS A 16 -8.62 -3.01 0.39
C HIS A 16 -8.47 -2.06 -0.80
N GLU A 17 -8.27 -0.76 -0.55
CA GLU A 17 -8.01 0.24 -1.59
C GLU A 17 -6.77 -0.14 -2.41
N TRP A 18 -5.67 -0.48 -1.73
CA TRP A 18 -4.44 -0.92 -2.39
C TRP A 18 -4.61 -2.18 -3.23
N LEU A 19 -5.49 -3.09 -2.81
CA LEU A 19 -5.76 -4.30 -3.58
C LEU A 19 -6.53 -4.00 -4.87
N ILE A 20 -7.48 -3.06 -4.84
CA ILE A 20 -8.19 -2.61 -6.04
C ILE A 20 -7.19 -1.92 -6.99
N ASP A 21 -6.43 -0.96 -6.47
CA ASP A 21 -5.46 -0.20 -7.27
C ASP A 21 -4.39 -1.11 -7.89
N ALA A 22 -3.86 -2.07 -7.11
CA ALA A 22 -2.88 -3.03 -7.61
C ALA A 22 -3.46 -3.90 -8.74
N LYS A 23 -4.71 -4.37 -8.60
CA LYS A 23 -5.38 -5.14 -9.64
C LYS A 23 -5.52 -4.31 -10.92
N GLU A 24 -6.03 -3.08 -10.81
CA GLU A 24 -6.23 -2.19 -11.96
C GLU A 24 -4.91 -1.82 -12.64
N ALA A 25 -3.87 -1.51 -11.87
CA ALA A 25 -2.55 -1.20 -12.40
C ALA A 25 -1.95 -2.39 -13.18
N ILE A 26 -2.03 -3.60 -12.61
CA ILE A 26 -1.52 -4.81 -13.28
C ILE A 26 -2.31 -5.11 -14.55
N ASP A 27 -3.65 -5.08 -14.47
CA ASP A 27 -4.51 -5.32 -15.65
C ASP A 27 -4.25 -4.26 -16.74
N SER A 28 -3.98 -3.00 -16.38
CA SER A 28 -3.68 -1.93 -17.35
C SER A 28 -2.39 -2.14 -18.13
N VAL A 29 -1.41 -2.83 -17.54
CA VAL A 29 -0.08 -3.07 -18.14
C VAL A 29 -0.06 -4.38 -18.92
N PHE A 30 -0.68 -5.42 -18.38
CA PHE A 30 -0.56 -6.79 -18.89
C PHE A 30 -1.84 -7.32 -19.57
N GLY A 31 -2.93 -6.55 -19.52
CA GLY A 31 -4.22 -6.86 -20.13
C GLY A 31 -5.27 -7.34 -19.12
N ASP A 32 -6.54 -7.24 -19.53
CA ASP A 32 -7.69 -7.54 -18.68
C ASP A 32 -7.64 -8.94 -18.05
N GLY A 33 -7.79 -8.99 -16.73
CA GLY A 33 -7.84 -10.22 -15.95
C GLY A 33 -6.49 -10.88 -15.69
N TYR A 34 -5.37 -10.24 -16.08
CA TYR A 34 -4.03 -10.73 -15.80
C TYR A 34 -3.77 -10.80 -14.29
N ALA A 35 -4.14 -9.76 -13.54
CA ALA A 35 -4.01 -9.71 -12.08
C ALA A 35 -4.76 -10.85 -11.38
N THR A 36 -5.90 -11.28 -11.93
CA THR A 36 -6.69 -12.38 -11.36
C THR A 36 -6.02 -13.74 -11.60
N LYS A 37 -5.31 -13.89 -12.73
CA LYS A 37 -4.54 -15.10 -13.04
C LYS A 37 -3.21 -15.16 -12.30
N HIS A 38 -2.72 -14.02 -11.83
CA HIS A 38 -1.42 -13.84 -11.20
C HIS A 38 -1.54 -13.10 -9.85
N PRO A 39 -2.25 -13.66 -8.84
CA PRO A 39 -2.45 -13.02 -7.54
C PRO A 39 -1.14 -12.73 -6.79
N GLU A 40 -0.06 -13.46 -7.08
CA GLU A 40 1.28 -13.20 -6.58
C GLU A 40 1.80 -11.81 -6.97
N LEU A 41 1.46 -11.31 -8.17
CA LEU A 41 1.85 -9.98 -8.62
C LEU A 41 1.08 -8.90 -7.85
N VAL A 42 -0.20 -9.13 -7.54
CA VAL A 42 -1.00 -8.23 -6.71
C VAL A 42 -0.39 -8.12 -5.31
N SER A 43 -0.04 -9.25 -4.70
CA SER A 43 0.64 -9.27 -3.40
C SER A 43 2.00 -8.57 -3.44
N GLY A 44 2.80 -8.80 -4.48
CA GLY A 44 4.09 -8.14 -4.66
C GLY A 44 3.95 -6.62 -4.84
N PHE A 45 2.95 -6.18 -5.60
CA PHE A 45 2.65 -4.77 -5.81
C PHE A 45 2.26 -4.08 -4.50
N ILE A 46 1.33 -4.67 -3.73
CA ILE A 46 0.90 -4.12 -2.42
C ILE A 46 2.09 -4.02 -1.47
N GLN A 47 2.97 -5.03 -1.42
CA GLN A 47 4.16 -5.00 -0.58
C GLN A 47 5.14 -3.89 -1.01
N ALA A 48 5.36 -3.70 -2.31
CA ALA A 48 6.20 -2.63 -2.82
C ALA A 48 5.63 -1.25 -2.45
N ALA A 49 4.33 -1.04 -2.62
CA ALA A 49 3.65 0.21 -2.25
C ALA A 49 3.72 0.48 -0.73
N ALA A 50 3.53 -0.53 0.11
CA ALA A 50 3.65 -0.42 1.55
C ALA A 50 5.07 -0.02 2.00
N LEU A 51 6.09 -0.59 1.35
CA LEU A 51 7.49 -0.26 1.63
C LEU A 51 7.84 1.17 1.21
N ASP A 52 7.34 1.63 0.06
CA ASP A 52 7.51 3.01 -0.40
C ASP A 52 6.89 4.01 0.58
N GLN A 53 5.65 3.77 1.01
CA GLN A 53 4.99 4.61 2.01
C GLN A 53 5.75 4.63 3.35
N ALA A 54 6.22 3.47 3.81
CA ALA A 54 7.05 3.39 5.02
C ALA A 54 8.34 4.20 4.88
N GLY A 55 9.00 4.12 3.71
CA GLY A 55 10.17 4.93 3.37
C GLY A 55 9.90 6.43 3.41
N MET A 56 8.76 6.87 2.88
CA MET A 56 8.34 8.28 2.94
C MET A 56 8.14 8.76 4.38
N TYR A 57 7.52 7.97 5.26
CA TYR A 57 7.37 8.32 6.66
C TYR A 57 8.69 8.40 7.40
N LEU A 58 9.60 7.45 7.17
CA LEU A 58 10.95 7.47 7.74
C LEU A 58 11.71 8.72 7.32
N ARG A 59 11.63 9.08 6.03
CA ARG A 59 12.22 10.31 5.50
C ARG A 59 11.66 11.55 6.19
N ALA A 60 10.33 11.68 6.29
CA ALA A 60 9.69 12.81 6.94
C ALA A 60 10.11 12.96 8.41
N ILE A 61 10.24 11.84 9.13
CA ILE A 61 10.76 11.82 10.50
C ILE A 61 12.21 12.31 10.53
N ALA A 62 13.09 11.78 9.67
CA ALA A 62 14.49 12.20 9.61
C ALA A 62 14.63 13.71 9.32
N GLU A 63 13.90 14.22 8.32
CA GLU A 63 13.87 15.66 7.99
C GLU A 63 13.35 16.50 9.17
N SER A 64 12.39 16.01 9.96
CA SER A 64 11.90 16.72 11.14
C SER A 64 12.91 16.79 12.29
N LEU A 65 13.83 15.83 12.37
CA LEU A 65 14.89 15.80 13.38
C LEU A 65 16.06 16.71 13.00
N GLU A 66 16.35 16.87 11.72
CA GLU A 66 17.40 17.79 11.22
C GLU A 66 17.02 19.27 11.33
N ASN A 67 15.71 19.57 11.33
CA ASN A 67 15.17 20.93 11.38
C ASN A 67 14.79 21.42 12.80
N ASN A 68 15.19 20.70 13.85
CA ASN A 68 15.04 21.07 15.27
C ASN A 68 16.40 21.26 15.94
#